data_AF-A0A7V3G7H6-F1
#
_entry.id   AF-A0A7V3G7H6-F1
#
_cell.length_a   1.000
_cell.length_b   1.000
_cell.length_c   1.000
_cell.angle_alpha   90.00
_cell.angle_beta   90.00
_cell.angle_gamma   90.00
#
_symmetry.space_group_name_H-M   'P 1'
#
loop_
_entity.id
_entity.type
_entity.pdbx_description
1 polymer ?
#
loop_
_entity_poly.entity_id
_entity_poly.type
_entity_poly.pdbx_seq_one_letter_code
_entity_poly.pdbx_strand_id
1 'polypeptide(L)'
;MSDQENEFEKKKSLQATLVKKENEYKELVMMKAKGLITEDDFLQVKEPVRLEIESIKGHLASLGHVDPARLERAHKAFNLAQGIDEVFTNGSIEEKKSVLSEIGSNLTLKDKKLSVSNAKMYEAIINGLLTAKTKNTRFEPESIVDTSSRNEVFVDVCPTLL
;
A
#
# COMPACT_ATOMS: atom_id res chain seq x y z
N MET A 1 6.88 -2.44 11.81
CA MET A 1 6.69 -1.12 11.19
C MET A 1 6.22 -1.39 9.78
N SER A 2 4.99 -1.01 9.45
CA SER A 2 4.32 -1.37 8.20
C SER A 2 4.92 -0.58 7.03
N ASP A 3 5.06 -1.19 5.85
CA ASP A 3 5.56 -0.50 4.65
C ASP A 3 4.77 0.77 4.32
N GLN A 4 3.50 0.85 4.74
CA GLN A 4 2.66 2.04 4.61
C GLN A 4 3.03 3.18 5.58
N GLU A 5 3.48 2.88 6.80
CA GLU A 5 4.00 3.91 7.73
C GLU A 5 5.29 4.51 7.17
N ASN A 6 6.13 3.68 6.54
CA ASN A 6 7.38 4.12 5.94
C ASN A 6 7.14 5.02 4.70
N GLU A 7 6.19 4.66 3.84
CA GLU A 7 5.83 5.49 2.67
C GLU A 7 5.17 6.81 3.08
N PHE A 8 4.33 6.81 4.12
CA PHE A 8 3.71 8.01 4.67
C PHE A 8 4.74 8.97 5.28
N GLU A 9 5.66 8.47 6.11
CA GLU A 9 6.75 9.28 6.68
C GLU A 9 7.71 9.80 5.60
N LYS A 10 7.98 8.99 4.57
CA LYS A 10 8.77 9.42 3.41
C LYS A 10 8.07 10.53 2.61
N LYS A 11 6.75 10.44 2.41
CA LYS A 11 5.97 11.49 1.75
C LYS A 11 5.97 12.78 2.57
N LYS A 12 5.76 12.68 3.88
CA LYS A 12 5.75 13.81 4.82
C LYS A 12 7.11 14.52 4.88
N SER A 13 8.21 13.78 4.93
CA SER A 13 9.57 14.34 4.92
C SER A 13 9.92 15.03 3.59
N LEU A 14 9.50 14.47 2.44
CA LEU A 14 9.66 15.12 1.14
C LEU A 14 8.84 16.40 1.01
N GLN A 15 7.60 16.41 1.52
CA GLN A 15 6.77 17.62 1.58
C GLN A 15 7.42 18.71 2.46
N ALA A 16 7.97 18.35 3.63
CA ALA A 16 8.67 19.30 4.48
C ALA A 16 9.91 19.89 3.80
N THR A 17 10.66 19.06 3.08
CA THR A 17 11.83 19.50 2.30
C THR A 17 11.41 20.42 1.15
N LEU A 18 10.30 20.11 0.46
CA LEU A 18 9.75 20.95 -0.60
C LEU A 18 9.41 22.35 -0.10
N VAL A 19 8.70 22.45 1.02
CA VAL A 19 8.33 23.74 1.63
C VAL A 19 9.57 24.56 1.97
N LYS A 20 10.62 23.93 2.51
CA LYS A 20 11.89 24.61 2.80
C LYS A 20 12.53 25.17 1.54
N LYS A 21 12.59 24.39 0.47
CA LYS A 21 13.19 24.82 -0.81
C LYS A 21 12.38 25.90 -1.52
N GLU A 22 11.05 25.84 -1.45
CA GLU A 22 10.18 26.90 -1.96
C GLU A 22 10.34 28.21 -1.17
N ASN A 23 10.61 28.13 0.14
CA ASN A 23 10.93 29.30 0.95
C ASN A 23 12.31 29.88 0.61
N GLU A 24 13.32 29.02 0.45
CA GLU A 24 14.67 29.42 0.00
C GLU A 24 14.60 30.15 -1.36
N TYR A 25 13.80 29.64 -2.30
CA TYR A 25 13.56 30.31 -3.59
C TYR A 25 12.88 31.68 -3.43
N LYS A 26 11.87 31.80 -2.53
CA LYS A 26 11.22 33.09 -2.25
C LYS A 26 12.17 34.10 -1.63
N GLU A 27 13.02 33.66 -0.70
CA GLU A 27 14.04 34.51 -0.08
C GLU A 27 15.05 35.01 -1.12
N LEU A 28 15.52 34.14 -2.00
CA LEU A 28 16.40 34.50 -3.11
C LEU A 28 15.78 35.58 -4.01
N VAL A 29 14.50 35.42 -4.39
CA VAL A 29 13.76 36.42 -5.16
C VAL A 29 13.64 37.74 -4.40
N MET A 30 13.40 37.68 -3.09
CA MET A 30 13.26 38.88 -2.26
C MET A 30 14.59 39.62 -2.07
N MET A 31 15.72 38.90 -1.95
CA MET A 31 17.06 39.48 -1.92
C MET A 31 17.37 40.17 -3.25
N LYS A 32 17.01 39.56 -4.38
CA LYS A 32 17.17 40.17 -5.71
C LYS A 32 16.33 41.44 -5.87
N ALA A 33 15.05 41.39 -5.46
CA ALA A 33 14.15 42.54 -5.52
C ALA A 33 14.63 43.72 -4.67
N LYS A 34 15.31 43.44 -3.55
CA LYS A 34 15.93 44.46 -2.67
C LYS A 34 17.30 44.93 -3.15
N GLY A 35 17.84 44.37 -4.24
CA GLY A 35 19.18 44.68 -4.75
C GLY A 35 20.33 44.21 -3.87
N LEU A 36 20.09 43.21 -3.00
CA LEU A 36 21.11 42.67 -2.08
C LEU A 36 22.10 41.71 -2.76
N ILE A 37 21.74 41.22 -3.95
CA ILE A 37 22.54 40.28 -4.74
C ILE A 37 22.59 40.72 -6.20
N THR A 38 23.66 40.37 -6.90
CA THR A 38 23.81 40.67 -8.32
C THR A 38 22.94 39.75 -9.19
N GLU A 39 22.83 40.05 -10.48
CA GLU A 39 22.15 39.14 -11.42
C GLU A 39 22.88 37.79 -11.54
N ASP A 40 24.21 37.81 -11.51
CA ASP A 40 25.02 36.61 -11.64
C ASP A 40 24.86 35.69 -10.43
N ASP A 41 24.95 36.25 -9.21
CA ASP A 41 24.71 35.51 -7.97
C ASP A 41 23.30 34.89 -7.95
N PHE A 42 22.31 35.63 -8.44
CA PHE A 42 20.93 35.16 -8.50
C PHE A 42 20.79 33.97 -9.45
N LEU A 43 21.35 34.04 -10.66
CA LEU A 43 21.28 32.96 -11.65
C LEU A 43 22.03 31.70 -11.19
N GLN A 44 23.19 31.86 -10.57
CA GLN A 44 23.99 30.74 -10.07
C GLN A 44 23.25 29.91 -9.00
N VAL A 45 22.43 30.55 -8.15
CA VAL A 45 21.70 29.86 -7.06
C VAL A 45 20.29 29.46 -7.49
N LYS A 46 19.63 30.25 -8.35
CA LYS A 46 18.24 30.02 -8.78
C LYS A 46 18.06 28.68 -9.49
N GLU A 47 18.91 28.36 -10.47
CA GLU A 47 18.72 27.15 -11.28
C GLU A 47 18.89 25.86 -10.47
N PRO A 48 19.92 25.70 -9.61
CA PRO A 48 20.02 24.55 -8.71
C PRO A 48 18.78 24.38 -7.82
N VAL A 49 18.33 25.46 -7.16
CA VAL A 49 17.16 25.41 -6.27
C VAL A 49 15.89 25.06 -7.05
N ARG A 50 15.73 25.59 -8.27
CA ARG A 50 14.58 25.27 -9.14
C ARG A 50 14.58 23.80 -9.56
N LEU A 51 15.73 23.27 -9.98
CA LEU A 51 15.87 21.86 -10.37
C LEU A 51 15.59 20.91 -9.21
N GLU A 52 16.05 21.25 -8.00
CA GLU A 52 15.74 20.49 -6.79
C GLU A 52 14.23 20.49 -6.49
N ILE A 53 13.55 21.64 -6.59
CA ILE A 53 12.09 21.75 -6.42
C ILE A 53 11.37 20.87 -7.44
N GLU A 54 11.76 20.93 -8.72
CA GLU A 54 11.17 20.11 -9.79
C GLU A 54 11.39 18.61 -9.54
N SER A 55 12.60 18.21 -9.13
CA SER A 55 12.93 16.84 -8.78
C SER A 55 12.07 16.32 -7.61
N ILE A 56 11.95 17.10 -6.53
CA ILE A 56 11.14 16.72 -5.36
C ILE A 56 9.65 16.62 -5.74
N LYS A 57 9.13 17.54 -6.56
CA LYS A 57 7.76 17.47 -7.07
C LYS A 57 7.53 16.23 -7.92
N GLY A 58 8.48 15.87 -8.79
CA GLY A 58 8.45 14.64 -9.57
C GLY A 58 8.42 13.38 -8.69
N HIS A 59 9.28 13.32 -7.67
CA HIS A 59 9.27 12.23 -6.70
C HIS A 59 7.94 12.14 -5.95
N LEU A 60 7.38 13.26 -5.49
CA LEU A 60 6.08 13.30 -4.82
C LEU A 60 4.92 12.87 -5.74
N ALA A 61 4.97 13.20 -7.02
CA ALA A 61 3.98 12.75 -8.00
C ALA A 61 4.06 11.23 -8.25
N SER A 62 5.27 10.67 -8.21
CA SER A 62 5.47 9.22 -8.32
C SER A 62 5.06 8.46 -7.04
N LEU A 63 5.14 9.10 -5.88
CA LEU A 63 4.72 8.57 -4.57
C LEU A 63 3.19 8.52 -4.49
N GLY A 64 2.63 7.38 -4.86
CA GLY A 64 1.19 7.12 -4.91
C GLY A 64 0.64 6.98 -6.32
N HIS A 65 1.47 7.09 -7.37
CA HIS A 65 1.04 6.68 -8.69
C HIS A 65 0.93 5.16 -8.73
N VAL A 66 -0.30 4.67 -8.80
CA VAL A 66 -0.57 3.27 -9.10
C VAL A 66 -0.36 3.08 -10.60
N ASP A 67 0.79 2.51 -10.96
CA ASP A 67 1.05 2.05 -12.33
C ASP A 67 -0.09 1.09 -12.74
N PRO A 68 -0.89 1.42 -13.77
CA PRO A 68 -2.01 0.59 -14.19
C PRO A 68 -1.58 -0.82 -14.59
N ALA A 69 -0.36 -0.99 -15.14
CA ALA A 69 0.18 -2.31 -15.46
C ALA A 69 0.55 -3.10 -14.20
N ARG A 70 0.97 -2.42 -13.13
CA ARG A 70 1.21 -3.05 -11.82
C ARG A 70 -0.11 -3.47 -11.16
N LEU A 71 -1.15 -2.66 -11.25
CA LEU A 71 -2.47 -2.99 -10.73
C LEU A 71 -3.08 -4.20 -11.46
N GLU A 72 -2.99 -4.21 -12.78
CA GLU A 72 -3.47 -5.33 -13.59
C GLU A 72 -2.75 -6.65 -13.25
N ARG A 73 -1.42 -6.60 -13.06
CA ARG A 73 -0.67 -7.78 -12.60
C ARG A 73 -1.10 -8.24 -11.21
N ALA A 74 -1.37 -7.30 -10.30
CA ALA A 74 -1.86 -7.63 -8.96
C ALA A 74 -3.24 -8.31 -9.01
N HIS A 75 -4.16 -7.83 -9.84
CA HIS A 75 -5.46 -8.48 -10.05
C HIS A 75 -5.30 -9.91 -10.60
N LYS A 76 -4.44 -10.10 -11.60
CA LYS A 76 -4.17 -11.44 -12.15
C LYS A 76 -3.59 -12.39 -11.11
N ALA A 77 -2.61 -11.94 -10.32
CA ALA A 77 -2.02 -12.75 -9.26
C ALA A 77 -3.05 -13.10 -8.17
N PHE A 78 -3.93 -12.16 -7.80
CA PHE A 78 -4.98 -12.41 -6.83
C PHE A 78 -5.99 -13.45 -7.34
N ASN A 79 -6.46 -13.31 -8.58
CA ASN A 79 -7.39 -14.26 -9.20
C ASN A 79 -6.76 -15.66 -9.31
N LEU A 80 -5.47 -15.73 -9.66
CA LEU A 80 -4.76 -17.00 -9.70
C LEU A 80 -4.67 -17.63 -8.31
N ALA A 81 -4.32 -16.85 -7.28
CA ALA A 81 -4.23 -17.33 -5.90
C ALA A 81 -5.57 -17.88 -5.38
N GLN A 82 -6.70 -17.33 -5.84
CA GLN A 82 -8.03 -17.82 -5.46
C GLN A 82 -8.36 -19.20 -6.05
N GLY A 83 -7.90 -19.49 -7.27
CA GLY A 83 -8.18 -20.75 -7.99
C GLY A 83 -7.05 -21.77 -7.96
N ILE A 84 -5.98 -21.50 -7.21
CA ILE A 84 -4.73 -22.26 -7.31
C ILE A 84 -4.89 -23.73 -6.92
N ASP A 85 -5.70 -24.00 -5.89
CA ASP A 85 -5.95 -25.36 -5.39
C ASP A 85 -6.63 -26.24 -6.44
N GLU A 86 -7.55 -25.66 -7.22
CA GLU A 86 -8.24 -26.37 -8.30
C GLU A 86 -7.27 -26.74 -9.42
N VAL A 87 -6.33 -25.86 -9.77
CA VAL A 87 -5.30 -26.15 -10.78
C VAL A 87 -4.37 -27.27 -10.31
N PHE A 88 -3.94 -27.26 -9.06
CA PHE A 88 -3.07 -28.33 -8.54
C PHE A 88 -3.79 -29.66 -8.35
N THR A 89 -5.11 -29.64 -8.13
CA THR A 89 -5.91 -30.85 -7.97
C THR A 89 -6.29 -31.45 -9.33
N ASN A 90 -6.90 -30.66 -10.21
CA ASN A 90 -7.56 -31.13 -11.43
C ASN A 90 -6.83 -30.77 -12.73
N GLY A 91 -5.87 -29.83 -12.69
CA GLY A 91 -5.17 -29.36 -13.87
C GLY A 91 -4.23 -30.40 -14.49
N SER A 92 -3.87 -30.16 -15.75
CA SER A 92 -2.80 -30.86 -16.47
C SER A 92 -1.41 -30.58 -15.88
N ILE A 93 -0.42 -31.38 -16.27
CA ILE A 93 0.97 -31.19 -15.84
C ILE A 93 1.50 -29.83 -16.32
N GLU A 94 1.13 -29.43 -17.52
CA GLU A 94 1.48 -28.17 -18.16
C GLU A 94 0.90 -26.97 -17.38
N GLU A 95 -0.37 -27.04 -16.99
CA GLU A 95 -1.02 -26.00 -16.18
C GLU A 95 -0.36 -25.87 -14.80
N LYS A 96 -0.11 -26.99 -14.11
CA LYS A 96 0.57 -26.98 -12.80
C LYS A 96 1.97 -26.39 -12.89
N LYS A 97 2.71 -26.72 -13.95
CA LYS A 97 4.04 -26.18 -14.20
C LYS A 97 4.01 -24.69 -14.48
N SER A 98 3.04 -24.24 -15.28
CA SER A 98 2.82 -22.82 -15.57
C SER A 98 2.54 -22.04 -14.28
N VAL A 99 1.60 -22.51 -13.47
CA VAL A 99 1.27 -21.89 -12.18
C VAL A 99 2.45 -21.89 -11.23
N LEU A 100 3.18 -23.01 -11.11
CA LEU A 100 4.37 -23.07 -10.25
C LEU A 100 5.46 -22.06 -10.69
N SER A 101 5.61 -21.85 -12.00
CA SER A 101 6.57 -20.86 -12.53
C SER A 101 6.17 -19.41 -12.28
N GLU A 102 4.87 -19.14 -12.17
CA GLU A 102 4.33 -17.80 -11.91
C GLU A 102 4.40 -17.45 -10.41
N ILE A 103 4.01 -18.38 -9.54
CA ILE A 103 3.98 -18.15 -8.08
C ILE A 103 5.36 -18.29 -7.44
N GLY A 104 6.23 -19.09 -8.04
CA GLY A 104 7.54 -19.44 -7.51
C GLY A 104 8.63 -18.49 -8.00
N SER A 105 9.60 -18.24 -7.13
CA SER A 105 10.85 -17.57 -7.44
C SER A 105 12.02 -18.33 -6.80
N ASN A 106 13.24 -18.13 -7.32
CA ASN A 106 14.47 -18.69 -6.75
C ASN A 106 14.42 -20.22 -6.53
N LEU A 107 14.06 -20.95 -7.57
CA LEU A 107 14.00 -22.40 -7.55
C LEU A 107 15.42 -22.98 -7.45
N THR A 108 15.78 -23.51 -6.29
CA THR A 108 17.12 -24.01 -6.00
C THR A 108 17.06 -25.48 -5.60
N LEU A 109 17.91 -26.30 -6.23
CA LEU A 109 18.07 -27.71 -5.89
C LEU A 109 19.41 -27.88 -5.19
N LYS A 110 19.39 -28.16 -3.89
CA LYS A 110 20.59 -28.40 -3.09
C LYS A 110 20.39 -29.64 -2.23
N ASP A 111 21.36 -30.55 -2.22
CA ASP A 111 21.33 -31.77 -1.40
C ASP A 111 20.04 -32.61 -1.60
N LYS A 112 19.59 -32.72 -2.86
CA LYS A 112 18.32 -33.37 -3.27
C LYS A 112 17.05 -32.74 -2.66
N LYS A 113 17.14 -31.53 -2.11
CA LYS A 113 16.01 -30.74 -1.62
C LYS A 113 15.73 -29.61 -2.59
N LEU A 114 14.50 -29.56 -3.08
CA LEU A 114 13.99 -28.45 -3.87
C LEU A 114 13.48 -27.36 -2.93
N SER A 115 13.99 -26.15 -3.07
CA SER A 115 13.51 -24.97 -2.37
C SER A 115 12.92 -23.99 -3.38
N VAL A 116 11.71 -23.52 -3.08
CA VAL A 116 10.98 -22.53 -3.88
C VAL A 116 10.60 -21.40 -2.94
N SER A 117 10.92 -20.17 -3.34
CA SER A 117 10.46 -18.97 -2.64
C SER A 117 9.20 -18.45 -3.32
N ASN A 118 8.32 -17.76 -2.60
CA ASN A 118 7.21 -17.08 -3.26
C ASN A 118 7.73 -15.91 -4.09
N ALA A 119 7.15 -15.66 -5.26
CA ALA A 119 7.38 -14.39 -5.93
C ALA A 119 6.82 -13.24 -5.08
N LYS A 120 7.49 -12.08 -5.12
CA LYS A 120 7.22 -10.94 -4.22
C LYS A 120 5.75 -10.52 -4.15
N MET A 121 5.03 -10.64 -5.27
CA MET A 121 3.62 -10.28 -5.34
C MET A 121 2.73 -11.21 -4.50
N TYR A 122 2.99 -12.52 -4.53
CA TYR A 122 2.26 -13.49 -3.72
C TYR A 122 2.66 -13.40 -2.25
N GLU A 123 3.93 -13.11 -1.95
CA GLU A 123 4.36 -12.81 -0.59
C GLU A 123 3.62 -11.59 -0.02
N ALA A 124 3.44 -10.52 -0.79
CA ALA A 124 2.64 -9.37 -0.39
C ALA A 124 1.17 -9.72 -0.13
N ILE A 125 0.56 -10.58 -0.95
CA ILE A 125 -0.81 -11.08 -0.73
C ILE A 125 -0.88 -11.87 0.59
N ILE A 126 0.04 -12.81 0.81
CA ILE A 126 0.09 -13.62 2.04
C ILE A 126 0.24 -12.73 3.28
N ASN A 127 1.19 -11.79 3.25
CA ASN A 127 1.42 -10.87 4.37
C ASN A 127 0.20 -9.96 4.61
N GLY A 128 -0.47 -9.51 3.54
CA GLY A 128 -1.71 -8.76 3.62
C GLY A 128 -2.83 -9.56 4.30
N LEU A 129 -3.00 -10.82 3.92
CA LEU A 129 -3.99 -11.72 4.52
C LEU A 129 -3.68 -12.03 5.99
N LEU A 130 -2.41 -12.27 6.35
CA LEU A 130 -1.99 -12.46 7.73
C LEU A 130 -2.25 -11.21 8.59
N THR A 131 -1.95 -10.03 8.04
CA THR A 131 -2.21 -8.74 8.69
C THR A 131 -3.71 -8.49 8.87
N ALA A 132 -4.51 -8.77 7.84
CA ALA A 132 -5.96 -8.63 7.91
C ALA A 132 -6.58 -9.58 8.95
N LYS A 133 -6.09 -10.82 9.02
CA LYS A 133 -6.55 -11.84 9.97
C LYS A 133 -6.18 -11.51 11.42
N THR A 134 -5.00 -10.94 11.64
CA THR A 134 -4.57 -10.50 12.98
C THR A 134 -5.30 -9.24 13.44
N LYS A 135 -5.64 -8.34 12.52
CA LYS A 135 -6.43 -7.14 12.84
C LYS A 135 -7.92 -7.45 13.08
N ASN A 136 -8.48 -8.42 12.36
CA ASN A 136 -9.89 -8.79 12.45
C ASN A 136 -10.03 -10.23 12.97
N THR A 137 -9.70 -10.44 14.25
CA THR A 137 -9.74 -11.77 14.87
C THR A 137 -11.14 -12.37 14.98
N ARG A 138 -12.18 -11.53 14.98
CA ARG A 138 -13.59 -11.94 14.96
C ARG A 138 -14.34 -11.09 13.94
N PHE A 139 -15.30 -11.72 13.27
CA PHE A 139 -16.21 -11.04 12.36
C PHE A 139 -17.38 -10.38 13.12
N GLU A 140 -17.59 -10.76 14.38
CA GLU A 140 -18.64 -10.20 15.23
C GLU A 140 -18.25 -8.83 15.80
N PRO A 141 -19.16 -7.86 15.81
CA PRO A 141 -18.94 -6.58 16.48
C PRO A 141 -18.74 -6.79 17.98
N GLU A 142 -17.80 -6.06 18.58
CA GLU A 142 -17.51 -6.14 20.02
C GLU A 142 -18.70 -5.73 20.90
N SER A 143 -19.61 -4.91 20.37
CA SER A 143 -20.87 -4.55 21.02
C SER A 143 -22.06 -5.16 20.28
N ILE A 144 -22.81 -6.01 20.97
CA ILE A 144 -24.15 -6.44 20.56
C ILE A 144 -25.04 -5.19 20.50
N VAL A 145 -25.78 -5.00 19.39
CA VAL A 145 -26.76 -3.94 19.24
C VAL A 145 -27.81 -4.06 20.36
N ASP A 146 -28.09 -2.95 21.03
CA ASP A 146 -29.05 -2.88 22.13
C ASP A 146 -30.40 -3.53 21.77
N THR A 147 -30.72 -4.64 22.44
CA THR A 147 -31.98 -5.38 22.27
C THR A 147 -33.09 -4.91 23.22
N SER A 148 -32.88 -3.83 23.99
CA SER A 148 -33.87 -3.27 24.91
C SER A 148 -35.24 -3.06 24.24
N SER A 149 -35.25 -2.51 23.02
CA SER A 149 -36.46 -2.27 22.21
C SER A 149 -37.21 -3.54 21.79
N ARG A 150 -36.59 -4.73 21.85
CA ARG A 150 -37.20 -6.01 21.46
C ARG A 150 -37.86 -6.71 22.66
N ASN A 151 -37.47 -6.37 23.88
CA ASN A 151 -37.95 -7.00 25.11
C ASN A 151 -39.07 -6.22 25.81
N GLU A 152 -39.43 -5.02 25.34
CA GLU A 152 -40.53 -4.24 25.94
C GLU A 152 -41.93 -4.82 25.65
N VAL A 153 -42.09 -5.68 24.64
CA VAL A 153 -43.42 -6.13 24.16
C VAL A 153 -43.85 -7.51 24.72
N PHE A 154 -43.10 -8.12 25.64
CA PHE A 154 -43.48 -9.41 26.25
C PHE A 154 -43.93 -9.30 27.72
N VAL A 155 -44.52 -8.18 28.12
CA VAL A 155 -45.13 -8.02 29.46
C VAL A 155 -46.65 -8.04 29.44
N ASP A 156 -47.31 -8.22 28.29
CA ASP A 156 -48.77 -8.23 28.27
C ASP A 156 -49.35 -9.51 27.67
N VAL A 157 -50.37 -10.01 28.37
CA VAL A 157 -51.19 -11.21 28.11
C VAL A 157 -50.56 -12.57 28.52
N CYS A 158 -50.50 -12.83 29.83
CA CYS A 158 -50.74 -14.19 30.34
C CYS A 158 -52.24 -14.34 30.62
N PRO A 159 -53.03 -15.04 29.79
CA PRO A 159 -54.41 -15.32 30.13
C PRO A 159 -54.45 -16.40 31.22
N THR A 160 -55.06 -16.08 32.35
CA THR A 160 -55.37 -17.04 33.41
C THR A 160 -56.44 -18.00 32.88
N LEU A 161 -56.13 -19.30 32.80
CA LEU A 161 -57.11 -20.33 32.44
C LEU A 161 -58.09 -20.53 33.59
N LEU A 162 -59.37 -20.22 33.36
CA LEU A 162 -60.52 -20.69 34.15
C LEU A 162 -61.02 -22.02 33.56
#